data_AF-A0A1X0Q6V7-F1
#
_entry.id   AF-A0A1X0Q6V7-F1
#
_cell.length_a   1.000
_cell.length_b   1.000
_cell.length_c   1.000
_cell.angle_alpha   90.00
_cell.angle_beta   90.00
_cell.angle_gamma   90.00
#
_symmetry.space_group_name_H-M   'P 1'
#
loop_
_entity.id
_entity.type
_entity.pdbx_description
1 polymer ?
#
loop_
_entity_poly.entity_id
_entity_poly.type
_entity_poly.pdbx_seq_one_letter_code
_entity_poly.pdbx_strand_id
1 'polypeptide(L)' 'MVDPNHNAIRNDRKINFICEKKHREMRGLTSAGRRSRGLGKGIGYGHVKGGSQRAAWRRNNTLLLKKFR' A
#
# COMPACT_ATOMS: atom_id res chain seq x y z
N MET A 1 12.30 5.12 -15.97
CA MET A 1 11.61 3.80 -16.07
C MET A 1 12.64 2.71 -15.78
N VAL A 2 12.25 1.55 -15.25
CA VAL A 2 13.16 0.41 -15.06
C VAL A 2 12.61 -0.76 -15.87
N ASP A 3 13.48 -1.53 -16.54
CA ASP A 3 13.12 -2.76 -17.24
C ASP A 3 13.27 -3.99 -16.32
N PRO A 4 12.17 -4.67 -15.92
CA PRO A 4 12.19 -5.87 -15.10
C PRO A 4 12.82 -7.11 -15.76
N ASN A 5 12.85 -7.15 -17.08
CA ASN A 5 13.26 -8.34 -17.84
C ASN A 5 14.76 -8.38 -18.10
N HIS A 6 15.46 -7.27 -17.89
CA HIS A 6 16.90 -7.18 -18.09
C HIS A 6 17.69 -7.95 -17.01
N ASN A 7 18.64 -8.80 -17.40
CA ASN A 7 19.41 -9.65 -16.49
C ASN A 7 20.15 -8.87 -15.40
N ALA A 8 20.70 -7.69 -15.72
CA ALA A 8 21.36 -6.83 -14.73
C ALA A 8 20.42 -6.41 -13.58
N ILE A 9 19.13 -6.17 -13.86
CA ILE A 9 18.15 -5.79 -12.85
C ILE A 9 17.71 -7.01 -12.03
N ARG A 10 17.55 -8.17 -12.66
CA ARG A 10 17.16 -9.41 -11.99
C ARG A 10 18.25 -9.90 -11.02
N ASN A 11 19.52 -9.74 -11.40
CA ASN A 11 20.67 -10.20 -10.62
C ASN A 11 21.08 -9.21 -9.52
N ASP A 12 20.71 -7.93 -9.62
CA ASP A 12 21.02 -6.92 -8.60
C ASP A 12 20.09 -7.03 -7.37
N ARG A 13 20.66 -7.42 -6.23
CA ARG A 13 19.97 -7.56 -4.94
C ARG A 13 19.32 -6.27 -4.43
N LYS A 14 19.76 -5.10 -4.88
CA LYS A 14 19.23 -3.79 -4.43
C LYS A 14 17.92 -3.43 -5.13
N ILE A 15 17.79 -3.79 -6.41
CA ILE A 15 16.71 -3.31 -7.29
C ILE A 15 15.75 -4.45 -7.69
N ASN A 16 16.17 -5.71 -7.64
CA ASN A 16 15.38 -6.87 -8.08
C ASN A 16 13.95 -6.95 -7.53
N PHE A 17 13.65 -6.32 -6.37
CA PHE A 17 12.30 -6.20 -5.82
C PHE A 17 11.30 -5.60 -6.82
N ILE A 18 11.77 -4.77 -7.76
CA ILE A 18 10.91 -4.13 -8.76
C ILE A 18 10.35 -5.15 -9.75
N CYS A 19 11.04 -6.27 -9.98
CA CYS A 19 10.65 -7.29 -10.95
C CYS A 19 9.32 -7.98 -10.60
N GLU A 20 8.99 -8.06 -9.31
CA GLU A 20 7.73 -8.64 -8.83
C GLU A 20 6.57 -7.63 -8.80
N LYS A 21 6.86 -6.32 -8.94
CA LYS A 21 5.86 -5.25 -8.71
C LYS A 21 5.32 -4.74 -10.04
N LYS A 22 4.08 -5.11 -10.36
CA LYS A 22 3.34 -4.58 -11.52
C LYS A 22 2.56 -3.31 -11.19
N HIS A 23 2.49 -2.38 -12.13
CA HIS A 23 1.59 -1.21 -12.10
C HIS A 23 1.52 -0.45 -10.76
N ARG A 24 2.67 0.00 -10.27
CA ARG A 24 2.75 0.75 -9.00
C ARG A 24 2.15 2.15 -9.11
N GLU A 25 2.23 2.73 -10.29
CA GLU A 25 1.65 4.01 -10.70
C GLU A 25 0.13 3.99 -10.57
N MET A 26 -0.55 2.99 -11.16
CA MET A 26 -2.00 2.88 -11.10
C MET A 26 -2.53 2.59 -9.69
N ARG A 27 -1.72 1.93 -8.84
CA ARG A 27 -2.10 1.58 -7.46
C ARG A 27 -1.71 2.63 -6.41
N GLY A 28 -1.09 3.74 -6.81
CA GLY A 28 -0.63 4.78 -5.89
C GLY A 28 0.45 4.29 -4.91
N LEU A 29 1.36 3.42 -5.36
CA LEU A 29 2.48 2.87 -4.57
C LEU A 29 3.83 3.55 -4.89
N THR A 30 3.83 4.52 -5.79
CA THR A 30 4.96 5.44 -6.00
C THR A 30 5.05 6.43 -4.84
N SER A 31 6.17 7.13 -4.68
CA SER A 31 6.33 8.15 -3.64
C SER A 31 5.29 9.25 -3.74
N ALA A 32 5.00 9.73 -4.96
CA ALA A 32 3.96 10.71 -5.23
C ALA A 32 2.55 10.15 -4.94
N GLY A 33 2.23 8.95 -5.44
CA GLY A 33 0.93 8.32 -5.19
C GLY A 33 0.68 8.04 -3.70
N ARG A 34 1.72 7.64 -2.95
CA ARG A 34 1.63 7.42 -1.51
C ARG A 34 1.31 8.70 -0.74
N ARG A 35 1.85 9.85 -1.15
CA ARG A 35 1.53 11.16 -0.55
C ARG A 35 0.06 11.52 -0.76
N SER A 36 -0.45 11.33 -1.98
CA SER A 36 -1.88 11.56 -2.29
C SER A 36 -2.82 10.69 -1.45
N ARG A 37 -2.41 9.46 -1.08
CA ARG A 37 -3.19 8.56 -0.21
C ARG A 37 -3.30 9.00 1.25
N GLY A 38 -2.58 10.04 1.67
CA GLY A 38 -2.65 10.58 3.04
C GLY A 38 -2.19 9.60 4.13
N LEU A 39 -1.25 8.68 3.82
CA LEU A 39 -0.74 7.72 4.81
C LEU A 39 0.27 8.38 5.77
N GLY A 40 0.13 8.12 7.08
CA GLY A 40 1.07 8.61 8.10
C GLY A 40 0.80 8.03 9.48
N LYS A 41 1.46 8.59 10.50
CA LYS A 41 1.35 8.19 11.92
C LYS A 41 0.94 9.40 12.76
N GLY A 42 0.13 9.17 13.80
CA GLY A 42 -0.36 10.21 14.71
C GLY A 42 -1.85 10.53 14.56
N ILE A 43 -2.32 11.51 15.35
CA ILE A 43 -3.74 11.85 15.49
C ILE A 43 -4.34 12.31 14.13
N GLY A 44 -3.59 13.07 13.33
CA GLY A 44 -4.04 13.55 12.01
C GLY A 44 -4.29 12.48 10.95
N TYR A 45 -3.85 11.24 11.19
CA TYR A 45 -3.96 10.13 10.22
C TYR A 45 -5.03 9.10 10.61
N GLY A 46 -5.99 9.48 11.47
CA GLY A 46 -7.08 8.61 11.92
C GLY A 46 -7.89 7.98 10.78
N HIS A 47 -8.14 8.75 9.72
CA HIS A 47 -8.96 8.37 8.57
C HIS A 47 -8.35 7.26 7.69
N VAL A 48 -7.05 6.95 7.84
CA VAL A 48 -6.35 5.89 7.08
C VAL A 48 -5.85 4.74 7.96
N LYS A 49 -6.22 4.70 9.25
CA LYS A 49 -5.83 3.63 10.17
C LYS A 49 -6.32 2.28 9.65
N GLY A 50 -5.38 1.36 9.40
CA GLY A 50 -5.63 0.07 8.74
C GLY A 50 -5.17 0.01 7.28
N GLY A 51 -4.46 1.02 6.78
CA GLY A 51 -3.71 0.98 5.51
C GLY A 51 -4.38 1.70 4.33
N SER A 52 -5.67 2.03 4.43
CA SER A 52 -6.38 2.89 3.48
C SER A 52 -7.63 3.50 4.11
N GLN A 53 -8.18 4.55 3.49
CA GLN A 53 -9.43 5.15 3.95
C GLN A 53 -10.59 4.17 3.91
N ARG A 54 -10.69 3.37 2.84
CA ARG A 54 -11.74 2.35 2.72
C ARG A 54 -11.60 1.24 3.76
N ALA A 55 -10.38 0.85 4.13
CA ALA A 55 -10.15 -0.11 5.20
C ALA A 55 -10.59 0.45 6.56
N ALA A 56 -10.27 1.71 6.85
CA ALA A 56 -10.70 2.39 8.08
C ALA A 56 -12.23 2.51 8.15
N TRP A 57 -12.87 2.93 7.04
CA TRP A 57 -14.33 3.01 6.93
C TRP A 57 -14.97 1.64 7.14
N ARG A 58 -14.51 0.60 6.45
CA ARG A 58 -15.06 -0.76 6.59
C ARG A 58 -15.02 -1.22 8.03
N ARG A 59 -13.88 -1.07 8.71
CA ARG A 59 -13.73 -1.46 10.12
C ARG A 59 -14.71 -0.72 11.04
N ASN A 60 -14.93 0.58 10.82
CA ASN A 60 -15.87 1.37 11.64
C ASN A 60 -17.34 1.04 11.37
N ASN A 61 -17.67 0.52 10.18
CA ASN A 61 -19.04 0.25 9.76
C ASN A 61 -19.38 -1.26 9.75
N THR A 62 -18.47 -2.12 10.21
CA THR A 62 -18.73 -3.56 10.32
C THR A 62 -19.03 -3.91 11.78
N LEU A 63 -20.23 -4.46 12.03
CA LEU A 63 -20.60 -4.99 13.35
C LEU A 63 -19.92 -6.36 13.57
N LEU A 64 -19.22 -6.53 14.68
CA LEU A 64 -18.65 -7.81 15.07
C LEU A 64 -19.66 -8.60 15.92
N LEU A 65 -20.29 -9.60 15.31
CA LEU A 65 -21.18 -10.54 15.99
C LEU A 65 -20.38 -11.74 16.50
N LYS A 66 -20.03 -11.72 17.79
CA LYS A 66 -19.35 -12.86 18.44
C LYS A 66 -20.35 -13.98 18.72
N LYS A 67 -19.88 -15.23 18.63
CA LYS A 67 -20.68 -16.44 18.95
C LYS A 67 -21.19 -16.44 20.40
N PHE A 68 -20.33 -16.01 21.31
CA PHE A 68 -20.67 -15.74 22.71
C PHE A 68 -20.35 -14.27 22.97
N ARG A 69 -21.31 -13.54 23.53
CA ARG A 69 -21.18 -12.11 23.86
C ARG A 69 -20.71 -11.95 25.29
#